data_AF-A0A3P6TYX3-F1
#
_entry.id   AF-A0A3P6TYX3-F1
#
_cell.length_a   1.000
_cell.length_b   1.000
_cell.length_c   1.000
_cell.angle_alpha   90.00
_cell.angle_beta   90.00
_cell.angle_gamma   90.00
#
_symmetry.space_group_name_H-M   'P 1'
#
loop_
_entity.id
_entity.type
_entity.pdbx_description
1 polymer ?
#
loop_
_entity_poly.entity_id
_entity_poly.type
_entity_poly.pdbx_seq_one_letter_code
_entity_poly.pdbx_strand_id
1 'polypeptide(L)'
;MKSKEYLKNLREDTFIRLISSTELLIIEGEMDVYNMIKMWIFLDEKPHAAALPEADFQRQMSETLASYPEGQLFVKHAGLFAALRLHHITTTIASLKTVENDHLIPKDVLNAVMVDQWKTTLANEENPSA
;
A
#
# COMPACT_ATOMS: atom_id res chain seq x y z
N MET A 1 10.31 -5.49 -17.22
CA MET A 1 9.09 -6.13 -16.66
C MET A 1 9.42 -7.49 -16.04
N LYS A 2 10.36 -7.56 -15.08
CA LYS A 2 10.65 -8.80 -14.31
C LYS A 2 9.86 -8.86 -13.00
N SER A 3 9.45 -7.69 -12.47
CA SER A 3 8.77 -7.56 -11.19
C SER A 3 7.40 -8.26 -11.15
N LYS A 4 6.62 -8.21 -12.25
CA LYS A 4 5.31 -8.89 -12.33
C LYS A 4 5.44 -10.40 -12.22
N GLU A 5 6.43 -10.98 -12.91
CA GLU A 5 6.70 -12.42 -12.86
C GLU A 5 7.17 -12.87 -11.47
N TYR A 6 7.93 -12.05 -10.76
CA TYR A 6 8.32 -12.35 -9.38
C TYR A 6 7.16 -12.21 -8.39
N LEU A 7 6.38 -11.13 -8.49
CA LEU A 7 5.23 -10.89 -7.60
C LEU A 7 4.16 -11.96 -7.75
N LYS A 8 3.87 -12.40 -8.97
CA LYS A 8 2.91 -13.49 -9.24
C LYS A 8 3.20 -14.79 -8.49
N ASN A 9 4.48 -15.10 -8.28
CA ASN A 9 4.89 -16.35 -7.62
C ASN A 9 5.13 -16.17 -6.11
N LEU A 10 4.93 -14.96 -5.58
CA LEU A 10 5.19 -14.63 -4.19
C LEU A 10 3.97 -15.01 -3.35
N ARG A 11 4.19 -15.82 -2.31
CA ARG A 11 3.15 -16.13 -1.31
C ARG A 11 2.94 -14.92 -0.38
N GLU A 12 1.71 -14.72 0.08
CA GLU A 12 1.34 -13.59 0.94
C GLU A 12 2.19 -13.50 2.21
N ASP A 13 2.40 -14.63 2.91
CA ASP A 13 3.23 -14.71 4.12
C ASP A 13 4.67 -14.23 3.90
N THR A 14 5.21 -14.58 2.74
CA THR A 14 6.57 -14.23 2.32
C THR A 14 6.64 -12.75 1.97
N PHE A 15 5.58 -12.23 1.34
CA PHE A 15 5.49 -10.81 1.02
C PHE A 15 5.40 -9.96 2.27
N ILE A 16 4.52 -10.32 3.23
CA ILE A 16 4.41 -9.66 4.54
C ILE A 16 5.78 -9.61 5.22
N ARG A 17 6.48 -10.74 5.32
CA ARG A 17 7.82 -10.80 5.94
C ARG A 17 8.84 -9.90 5.24
N LEU A 18 8.77 -9.78 3.91
CA LEU A 18 9.66 -8.91 3.15
C LEU A 18 9.42 -7.45 3.48
N ILE A 19 8.17 -6.99 3.45
CA ILE A 19 7.81 -5.58 3.71
C ILE A 19 7.95 -5.20 5.18
N SER A 20 7.76 -6.15 6.11
CA SER A 20 8.00 -5.94 7.55
C SER A 20 9.48 -5.85 7.92
N SER A 21 10.40 -6.19 7.01
CA SER A 21 11.83 -6.16 7.29
C SER A 21 12.31 -4.74 7.58
N THR A 22 13.04 -4.57 8.69
CA THR A 22 13.67 -3.29 9.08
C THR A 22 14.88 -2.96 8.20
N GLU A 23 15.47 -3.96 7.56
CA GLU A 23 16.59 -3.81 6.62
C GLU A 23 16.14 -3.26 5.26
N LEU A 24 14.83 -3.23 5.01
CA LEU A 24 14.27 -2.61 3.82
C LEU A 24 14.27 -1.09 4.04
N LEU A 25 15.34 -0.43 3.60
CA LEU A 25 15.53 1.02 3.67
C LEU A 25 14.51 1.73 2.75
N ILE A 26 13.28 1.90 3.24
CA ILE A 26 12.17 2.46 2.47
C ILE A 26 11.60 3.70 3.17
N ILE A 27 12.42 4.74 3.35
CA ILE A 27 11.91 6.00 3.89
C ILE A 27 11.23 6.83 2.77
N GLU A 28 11.60 6.62 1.49
CA GLU A 28 10.98 7.30 0.33
C GLU A 28 10.15 6.38 -0.59
N GLY A 29 10.21 5.06 -0.42
CA GLY A 29 9.58 4.08 -1.32
C GLY A 29 8.31 3.41 -0.78
N GLU A 30 7.71 3.88 0.32
CA GLU A 30 6.51 3.22 0.90
C GLU A 30 5.33 3.29 -0.07
N MET A 31 5.29 4.32 -0.92
CA MET A 31 4.36 4.40 -2.04
C MET A 31 4.65 3.33 -3.11
N ASP A 32 5.92 3.00 -3.36
CA ASP A 32 6.28 1.89 -4.25
C ASP A 32 5.86 0.55 -3.66
N VAL A 33 6.02 0.35 -2.35
CA VAL A 33 5.52 -0.85 -1.65
C VAL A 33 4.00 -0.94 -1.74
N TYR A 34 3.29 0.16 -1.52
CA TYR A 34 1.84 0.23 -1.70
C TYR A 34 1.43 -0.14 -3.13
N ASN A 35 2.11 0.39 -4.14
CA ASN A 35 1.89 0.03 -5.54
C ASN A 35 2.21 -1.44 -5.83
N MET A 36 3.25 -2.00 -5.20
CA MET A 36 3.58 -3.43 -5.30
C MET A 36 2.52 -4.31 -4.63
N ILE A 37 1.94 -3.89 -3.50
CA ILE A 37 0.81 -4.57 -2.86
C ILE A 37 -0.40 -4.57 -3.79
N LYS A 38 -0.77 -3.42 -4.36
CA LYS A 38 -1.86 -3.32 -5.37
C LYS A 38 -1.64 -4.30 -6.52
N MET A 39 -0.42 -4.29 -7.07
CA MET A 39 -0.03 -5.16 -8.17
C MET A 39 -0.12 -6.63 -7.79
N TRP A 40 0.35 -6.99 -6.60
CA TRP A 40 0.30 -8.35 -6.09
C TRP A 40 -1.13 -8.83 -5.86
N ILE A 41 -2.01 -8.03 -5.23
CA ILE A 41 -3.42 -8.39 -5.01
C ILE A 41 -4.10 -8.71 -6.36
N PHE A 42 -3.85 -7.88 -7.38
CA PHE A 42 -4.38 -8.11 -8.72
C PHE A 42 -3.81 -9.38 -9.38
N LEU A 43 -2.51 -9.64 -9.21
CA LEU A 43 -1.84 -10.82 -9.77
C LEU A 43 -2.19 -12.13 -9.05
N ASP A 44 -2.49 -12.07 -7.75
CA ASP A 44 -2.98 -13.19 -6.95
C ASP A 44 -4.35 -13.67 -7.49
N GLU A 45 -5.23 -12.72 -7.83
CA GLU A 45 -6.53 -13.03 -8.43
C GLU A 45 -6.42 -13.41 -9.92
N LYS A 46 -5.57 -12.72 -10.68
CA LYS A 46 -5.41 -12.91 -12.13
C LYS A 46 -3.95 -13.14 -12.52
N PRO A 47 -3.39 -14.35 -12.29
CA PRO A 47 -1.98 -14.63 -12.57
C PRO A 47 -1.60 -14.55 -14.05
N HIS A 48 -2.57 -14.66 -14.97
CA HIS A 48 -2.36 -14.52 -16.41
C HIS A 48 -2.15 -13.06 -16.83
N ALA A 49 -2.58 -12.10 -16.01
CA ALA A 49 -2.44 -10.69 -16.32
C ALA A 49 -0.97 -10.22 -16.37
N ALA A 50 -0.04 -10.98 -15.78
CA ALA A 50 1.39 -10.69 -15.82
C ALA A 50 1.97 -10.59 -17.24
N ALA A 51 1.36 -11.28 -18.22
CA ALA A 51 1.77 -11.24 -19.62
C ALA A 51 1.14 -10.10 -20.44
N LEU A 52 0.21 -9.34 -19.85
CA LEU A 52 -0.47 -8.25 -20.55
C LEU A 52 0.47 -7.07 -20.83
N PRO A 53 0.25 -6.32 -21.94
CA PRO A 53 0.88 -5.03 -22.15
C PRO A 53 0.64 -4.08 -20.97
N GLU A 54 1.57 -3.17 -20.70
CA GLU A 54 1.52 -2.28 -19.53
C GLU A 54 0.21 -1.48 -19.45
N ALA A 55 -0.26 -0.93 -20.58
CA ALA A 55 -1.50 -0.13 -20.61
C ALA A 55 -2.74 -0.97 -20.24
N ASP A 56 -2.86 -2.18 -20.77
CA ASP A 56 -3.97 -3.09 -20.46
C ASP A 56 -3.89 -3.61 -19.02
N PHE A 57 -2.67 -3.85 -18.54
CA PHE A 57 -2.42 -4.26 -17.16
C PHE A 57 -2.91 -3.20 -16.17
N GLN A 58 -2.52 -1.94 -16.35
CA GLN A 58 -2.91 -0.84 -15.46
C GLN A 58 -4.42 -0.59 -15.50
N ARG A 59 -5.05 -0.70 -16.68
CA ARG A 59 -6.50 -0.59 -16.83
C ARG A 59 -7.22 -1.70 -16.05
N GLN A 60 -6.89 -2.96 -16.33
CA GLN A 60 -7.56 -4.09 -15.69
C GLN A 60 -7.30 -4.16 -14.18
N MET A 61 -6.12 -3.76 -13.72
CA MET A 61 -5.80 -3.66 -12.30
C MET A 61 -6.71 -2.63 -11.63
N SER A 62 -6.78 -1.41 -12.18
CA SER A 62 -7.64 -0.35 -11.64
C SER A 62 -9.11 -0.75 -11.62
N GLU A 63 -9.62 -1.35 -12.70
CA GLU A 63 -10.99 -1.84 -12.79
C GLU A 63 -11.29 -2.95 -11.77
N THR A 64 -10.34 -3.89 -11.59
CA THR A 64 -10.51 -5.00 -10.65
C THR A 64 -10.51 -4.49 -9.21
N LEU A 65 -9.56 -3.61 -8.85
CA LEU A 65 -9.50 -3.03 -7.51
C LEU A 65 -10.76 -2.18 -7.21
N ALA A 66 -11.23 -1.39 -8.19
CA ALA A 66 -12.44 -0.58 -8.04
C ALA A 66 -13.75 -1.40 -8.01
N SER A 67 -13.73 -2.66 -8.46
CA SER A 67 -14.90 -3.53 -8.40
C SER A 67 -15.22 -4.02 -6.98
N TYR A 68 -14.26 -3.94 -6.05
CA TYR A 68 -14.45 -4.30 -4.66
C TYR A 68 -15.04 -3.14 -3.85
N PRO A 69 -15.94 -3.41 -2.90
CA PRO A 69 -16.34 -2.45 -1.88
C PRO A 69 -15.14 -1.87 -1.13
N GLU A 70 -15.24 -0.59 -0.73
CA GLU A 70 -14.23 0.10 0.06
C GLU A 70 -13.84 -0.71 1.30
N GLY A 71 -12.55 -0.87 1.53
CA GLY A 71 -12.02 -1.59 2.70
C GLY A 71 -12.12 -3.12 2.65
N GLN A 72 -12.82 -3.73 1.69
CA GLN A 72 -12.91 -5.20 1.63
C GLN A 72 -11.54 -5.84 1.38
N LEU A 73 -10.78 -5.32 0.41
CA LEU A 73 -9.42 -5.79 0.13
C LEU A 73 -8.44 -5.45 1.27
N PHE A 74 -8.66 -4.33 1.95
CA PHE A 74 -7.88 -3.94 3.14
C PHE A 74 -8.03 -4.96 4.26
N VAL A 75 -9.27 -5.38 4.57
CA VAL A 75 -9.55 -6.38 5.60
C VAL A 75 -9.04 -7.77 5.17
N LYS A 76 -9.27 -8.15 3.91
CA LYS A 76 -8.84 -9.45 3.38
C LYS A 76 -7.32 -9.62 3.48
N HIS A 77 -6.57 -8.56 3.16
CA HIS A 77 -5.11 -8.57 3.14
C HIS A 77 -4.52 -7.71 4.28
N ALA A 78 -5.18 -7.70 5.44
CA ALA A 78 -4.82 -6.83 6.56
C ALA A 78 -3.35 -7.00 6.99
N GLY A 79 -2.77 -8.20 6.84
CA GLY A 79 -1.36 -8.45 7.13
C GLY A 79 -0.40 -7.64 6.26
N LEU A 80 -0.72 -7.44 4.97
CA LEU A 80 0.08 -6.62 4.07
C LEU A 80 0.00 -5.13 4.45
N PHE A 81 -1.22 -4.64 4.72
CA PHE A 81 -1.42 -3.24 5.08
C PHE A 81 -0.94 -2.89 6.49
N ALA A 82 -0.96 -3.84 7.43
CA ALA A 82 -0.42 -3.65 8.78
C ALA A 82 1.11 -3.56 8.78
N ALA A 83 1.78 -4.23 7.84
CA ALA A 83 3.21 -4.14 7.67
C ALA A 83 3.66 -2.88 6.91
N LEU A 84 2.72 -2.22 6.21
CA LEU A 84 2.96 -0.98 5.49
C LEU A 84 3.05 0.19 6.48
N ARG A 85 4.06 1.04 6.32
CA ARG A 85 4.25 2.20 7.20
C ARG A 85 3.42 3.36 6.69
N LEU A 86 2.11 3.32 6.97
CA LEU A 86 1.13 4.30 6.48
C LEU A 86 1.53 5.77 6.75
N HIS A 87 2.27 6.02 7.83
CA HIS A 87 2.78 7.35 8.17
C HIS A 87 3.70 7.94 7.07
N HIS A 88 4.51 7.12 6.40
CA HIS A 88 5.35 7.62 5.31
C HIS A 88 4.54 7.91 4.04
N ILE A 89 3.39 7.26 3.86
CA ILE A 89 2.50 7.48 2.71
C ILE A 89 1.74 8.80 2.86
N THR A 90 1.29 9.13 4.07
CA THR A 90 0.54 10.37 4.35
C THR A 90 1.43 11.62 4.41
N THR A 91 2.75 11.48 4.21
CA THR A 91 3.70 12.60 4.32
C THR A 91 3.60 13.59 3.14
N THR A 92 3.13 13.16 1.96
CA THR A 92 2.94 14.04 0.80
C THR A 92 1.50 14.07 0.31
N ILE A 93 1.03 15.24 -0.11
CA ILE A 93 -0.32 15.44 -0.66
C ILE A 93 -0.54 14.58 -1.92
N ALA A 94 0.50 14.35 -2.73
CA ALA A 94 0.40 13.54 -3.94
C ALA A 94 0.13 12.07 -3.61
N SER A 95 0.87 11.50 -2.66
CA SER A 95 0.65 10.14 -2.16
C SER A 95 -0.71 10.00 -1.50
N LEU A 96 -1.09 10.95 -0.64
CA LEU A 96 -2.39 10.95 0.03
C LEU A 96 -3.55 10.93 -0.97
N LYS A 97 -3.55 11.85 -1.95
CA LYS A 97 -4.59 11.88 -3.00
C LYS A 97 -4.65 10.58 -3.80
N THR A 98 -3.50 9.94 -4.05
CA THR A 98 -3.48 8.68 -4.80
C THR A 98 -4.18 7.57 -4.01
N VAL A 99 -3.85 7.42 -2.72
CA VAL A 99 -4.46 6.40 -1.86
C VAL A 99 -5.94 6.67 -1.59
N GLU A 100 -6.33 7.93 -1.42
CA GLU A 100 -7.74 8.31 -1.24
C GLU A 100 -8.59 7.99 -2.47
N ASN A 101 -8.07 8.20 -3.69
CA ASN A 101 -8.80 7.93 -4.93
C ASN A 101 -8.94 6.44 -5.25
N ASP A 102 -8.02 5.60 -4.76
CA ASP A 102 -8.03 4.17 -5.00
C ASP A 102 -9.09 3.42 -4.15
N HIS A 103 -9.62 4.05 -3.10
CA HIS A 103 -10.56 3.47 -2.12
C HIS A 103 -10.12 2.13 -1.50
N LEU A 104 -8.83 1.81 -1.61
CA LEU A 104 -8.26 0.56 -1.12
C LEU A 104 -8.12 0.60 0.40
N ILE A 105 -7.54 1.69 0.92
CA ILE A 105 -7.42 1.95 2.35
C ILE A 105 -8.62 2.82 2.76
N PRO A 106 -9.43 2.40 3.75
CA PRO A 106 -10.58 3.19 4.18
C PRO A 106 -10.17 4.59 4.65
N LYS A 107 -10.98 5.59 4.33
CA LYS A 107 -10.72 6.98 4.73
C LYS A 107 -10.57 7.15 6.24
N ASP A 108 -11.33 6.39 7.03
CA ASP A 108 -11.25 6.43 8.49
C ASP A 108 -9.87 5.99 9.01
N VAL A 109 -9.23 5.01 8.35
CA VAL A 109 -7.87 4.56 8.69
C VAL A 109 -6.86 5.66 8.35
N LEU A 110 -6.97 6.27 7.19
CA LEU A 110 -6.10 7.38 6.80
C LEU A 110 -6.24 8.56 7.75
N ASN A 111 -7.47 8.94 8.11
CA ASN A 111 -7.77 10.00 9.06
C ASN A 111 -7.16 9.70 10.43
N ALA A 112 -7.29 8.46 10.92
CA ALA A 112 -6.69 8.06 12.18
C ALA A 112 -5.16 8.21 12.17
N VAL A 113 -4.49 7.79 11.08
CA VAL A 113 -3.03 7.94 10.91
C VAL A 113 -2.63 9.42 10.88
N MET A 114 -3.35 10.26 10.12
CA MET A 114 -3.07 11.70 10.04
C MET A 114 -3.23 12.39 11.39
N VAL A 115 -4.26 12.03 12.17
CA VAL A 115 -4.47 12.56 13.54
C VAL A 115 -3.34 12.13 14.47
N ASP A 116 -2.89 10.88 14.39
CA ASP A 116 -1.79 10.37 15.21
C ASP A 116 -0.46 11.08 14.90
N GLN A 117 -0.18 11.32 13.61
CA GLN A 117 0.96 12.13 13.18
C GLN A 117 0.90 13.55 13.71
N TRP A 118 -0.26 14.21 13.59
CA TRP A 118 -0.46 15.55 14.14
C TRP A 118 -0.21 15.59 15.65
N LYS A 119 -0.75 14.63 16.41
CA LYS A 119 -0.51 14.52 17.86
C LYS A 119 0.97 14.31 18.18
N THR A 120 1.66 13.48 17.41
CA THR A 120 3.10 13.23 17.59
C THR A 120 3.91 14.50 17.32
N THR A 121 3.58 15.25 16.26
CA THR A 121 4.21 16.55 15.97
C THR A 121 4.00 17.55 17.12
N LEU A 122 2.76 17.68 17.61
CA LEU A 122 2.44 18.56 18.74
C LEU A 122 3.20 18.13 20.02
N ALA A 123 3.27 16.83 20.31
CA ALA A 123 4.00 16.32 21.47
C ALA A 123 5.50 16.59 21.37
N ASN A 124 6.09 16.49 20.18
CA ASN A 124 7.50 16.81 19.94
C ASN A 124 7.76 18.33 20.07
N GLU A 125 6.81 19.18 19.71
CA GLU A 125 6.89 20.63 19.93
C GLU A 125 6.78 20.99 21.42
N GLU A 126 5.92 20.30 22.17
CA GLU A 126 5.74 20.52 23.62
C GLU A 126 6.89 19.94 24.46
N ASN A 127 7.51 18.84 24.02
CA ASN A 127 8.65 18.18 24.67
C ASN A 127 9.75 17.86 23.63
N PRO A 128 10.59 18.83 23.25
CA PRO A 128 11.65 18.65 22.25
C PRO A 128 12.82 17.75 22.70
N SER A 129 12.68 16.91 23.73
CA SER A 129 13.78 16.17 24.37
C SER A 129 13.37 14.85 25.02
N ALA A 130 12.52 14.05 24.37
CA ALA A 130 12.32 12.64 24.71
C ALA A 130 13.02 11.72 23.69
#